data_AF-A0A9E3H230-F1
#
_entry.id   AF-A0A9E3H230-F1
#
_cell.length_a   1.000
_cell.length_b   1.000
_cell.length_c   1.000
_cell.angle_alpha   90.00
_cell.angle_beta   90.00
_cell.angle_gamma   90.00
#
_symmetry.space_group_name_H-M   'P 1'
#
loop_
_entity.id
_entity.type
_entity.pdbx_description
1 polymer ?
#
loop_
_entity_poly.entity_id
_entity_poly.type
_entity_poly.pdbx_seq_one_letter_code
_entity_poly.pdbx_strand_id
1 'polypeptide(L)'
;MSDSWKHHFVPAFYLKQWAAADGQLCQFSRPHIDLRARRVHPNATGFVPHLNTIPGLPEGRRSELEAKVMQPIDASAAKALHLLLHGEPADFNVDILSDWSRFIMSLVHRHPQKFAWFKEEVRKFYSNNRPKIKATYDRVRTDADPPTYADYEASLLIPQHYT
;
A
#
# COMPACT_ATOMS: atom_id res chain seq x y z
N MET A 1 -0.09 7.49 -15.96
CA MET A 1 -0.95 8.21 -15.00
C MET A 1 -0.04 8.84 -13.96
N SER A 2 -0.24 10.10 -13.59
CA SER A 2 0.54 10.71 -12.52
C SER A 2 0.28 9.97 -11.21
N ASP A 3 1.34 9.69 -10.45
CA ASP A 3 1.24 9.09 -9.13
C ASP A 3 0.34 9.95 -8.22
N SER A 4 -0.69 9.33 -7.64
CA SER A 4 -1.68 10.04 -6.82
C SER A 4 -1.14 10.19 -5.42
N TRP A 5 -0.92 11.42 -4.96
CA TRP A 5 -0.51 11.69 -3.57
C TRP A 5 -1.51 11.17 -2.51
N LYS A 6 -2.76 10.88 -2.92
CA LYS A 6 -3.76 10.23 -2.07
C LYS A 6 -3.55 8.73 -2.07
N HIS A 7 -3.01 8.20 -0.99
CA HIS A 7 -2.86 6.75 -0.79
C HIS A 7 -4.02 6.26 0.09
N HIS A 8 -4.98 5.55 -0.52
CA HIS A 8 -6.20 5.10 0.13
C HIS A 8 -5.96 3.87 1.00
N PHE A 9 -6.26 3.99 2.29
CA PHE A 9 -6.34 2.84 3.19
C PHE A 9 -7.71 2.14 3.14
N VAL A 10 -8.73 2.82 2.60
CA VAL A 10 -9.95 2.18 2.10
C VAL A 10 -10.17 2.67 0.67
N PRO A 11 -9.93 1.84 -0.36
CA PRO A 11 -9.95 2.28 -1.75
C PRO A 11 -11.28 2.86 -2.21
N ALA A 12 -11.20 3.87 -3.07
CA ALA A 12 -12.38 4.55 -3.59
C ALA A 12 -13.34 3.62 -4.34
N PHE A 13 -12.84 2.60 -5.06
CA PHE A 13 -13.69 1.64 -5.77
C PHE A 13 -14.59 0.85 -4.81
N TYR A 14 -14.06 0.54 -3.62
CA TYR A 14 -14.78 -0.17 -2.57
C TYR A 14 -15.77 0.77 -1.90
N LEU A 15 -15.32 1.98 -1.51
CA LEU A 15 -16.17 3.00 -0.88
C LEU A 15 -17.40 3.40 -1.72
N LYS A 16 -17.34 3.29 -3.06
CA LYS A 16 -18.49 3.54 -3.94
C LYS A 16 -19.70 2.68 -3.62
N GLN A 17 -19.53 1.50 -3.02
CA GLN A 17 -20.66 0.61 -2.68
C GLN A 17 -21.54 1.16 -1.54
N TRP A 18 -21.08 2.19 -0.83
CA TRP A 18 -21.85 2.90 0.21
C TRP A 18 -22.26 4.31 -0.20
N ALA A 19 -22.00 4.70 -1.45
CA ALA A 19 -22.47 5.98 -1.96
C ALA A 19 -23.99 5.93 -2.16
N ALA A 20 -24.69 6.98 -1.76
CA ALA A 20 -26.10 7.14 -2.07
C ALA A 20 -26.28 7.58 -3.54
N ALA A 21 -27.51 7.86 -3.95
CA ALA A 21 -27.83 8.31 -5.32
C ALA A 21 -27.09 9.59 -5.75
N ASP A 22 -26.65 10.42 -4.79
CA ASP A 22 -25.82 11.61 -5.00
C ASP A 22 -24.33 11.31 -5.28
N GLY A 23 -23.93 10.02 -5.26
CA GLY A 23 -22.54 9.61 -5.42
C GLY A 23 -21.65 9.93 -4.21
N GLN A 24 -22.26 10.22 -3.05
CA GLN A 24 -21.57 10.58 -1.81
C GLN A 24 -21.90 9.59 -0.68
N LEU A 25 -20.98 9.49 0.28
CA LEU A 25 -21.14 8.72 1.51
C LEU A 25 -21.01 9.64 2.72
N CYS A 26 -21.57 9.21 3.86
CA CYS A 26 -21.46 9.94 5.11
C CYS A 26 -20.14 9.59 5.80
N GLN A 27 -19.17 10.50 5.79
CA GLN A 27 -17.94 10.38 6.58
C GLN A 27 -18.21 10.89 7.99
N PHE A 28 -17.90 10.07 8.98
CA PHE A 28 -17.82 10.48 10.38
C PHE A 28 -16.36 10.76 10.75
N SER A 29 -16.13 11.86 11.46
CA SER A 29 -14.82 12.20 12.02
C SER A 29 -14.99 12.83 13.40
N ARG A 30 -13.99 12.66 14.26
CA ARG A 30 -13.93 13.29 15.57
C ARG A 30 -12.57 13.96 15.72
N PRO A 31 -12.36 15.13 15.08
CA PRO A 31 -11.05 15.77 15.11
C PRO A 31 -10.69 16.27 16.52
N HIS A 32 -11.67 16.67 17.32
CA HIS A 32 -11.50 17.10 18.72
C HIS A 32 -12.53 16.38 19.60
N ILE A 33 -13.47 17.12 20.22
CA ILE A 33 -14.51 16.55 21.09
C ILE A 33 -15.76 16.18 20.28
N ASP A 34 -16.14 17.02 19.31
CA ASP A 34 -17.39 16.86 18.56
C ASP A 34 -17.29 15.80 17.46
N LEU A 35 -18.37 15.03 17.31
CA LEU A 35 -18.61 14.22 16.11
C LEU A 35 -19.05 15.13 14.96
N ARG A 36 -18.32 15.04 13.84
CA ARG A 36 -18.65 15.74 12.59
C ARG A 36 -19.04 14.72 11.53
N ALA A 37 -20.23 14.87 10.97
CA ALA A 37 -20.71 14.11 9.83
C ALA A 37 -20.67 14.98 8.56
N ARG A 38 -20.13 14.45 7.46
CA ARG A 38 -20.04 15.16 6.16
C ARG A 38 -20.42 14.23 5.02
N ARG A 39 -21.12 14.76 4.02
CA ARG A 39 -21.34 14.08 2.74
C ARG A 39 -20.12 14.31 1.85
N VAL A 40 -19.46 13.24 1.43
CA VAL A 40 -18.21 13.31 0.66
C VAL A 40 -18.19 12.25 -0.44
N HIS A 41 -17.53 12.55 -1.56
CA HIS A 41 -17.27 11.53 -2.57
C HIS A 41 -16.29 10.46 -2.04
N PRO A 42 -16.38 9.21 -2.53
CA PRO A 42 -15.46 8.13 -2.16
C PRO A 42 -13.97 8.50 -2.24
N ASN A 43 -13.58 9.31 -3.24
CA ASN A 43 -12.19 9.75 -3.42
C ASN A 43 -11.74 10.90 -2.48
N ALA A 44 -12.64 11.40 -1.64
CA ALA A 44 -12.37 12.47 -0.68
C ALA A 44 -12.24 11.98 0.77
N THR A 45 -12.28 10.67 1.00
CA THR A 45 -12.15 10.03 2.32
C THR A 45 -11.36 8.73 2.20
N GLY A 46 -11.02 8.10 3.34
CA GLY A 46 -10.36 6.80 3.36
C GLY A 46 -8.92 6.81 2.86
N PHE A 47 -8.24 7.97 2.89
CA PHE A 47 -6.84 8.10 2.49
C PHE A 47 -6.03 8.91 3.49
N VAL A 48 -4.72 8.72 3.46
CA VAL A 48 -3.75 9.61 4.10
C VAL A 48 -2.74 10.04 3.02
N PRO A 49 -2.44 11.34 2.87
CA PRO A 49 -1.40 11.81 1.94
C PRO A 49 -0.12 10.99 2.10
N HIS A 50 0.39 10.43 1.00
CA HIS A 50 1.67 9.72 0.94
C HIS A 50 1.81 8.56 1.94
N LEU A 51 0.71 7.93 2.38
CA LEU A 51 0.73 6.89 3.41
C LEU A 51 1.76 5.79 3.09
N ASN A 52 1.61 5.21 1.90
CA ASN A 52 2.43 4.13 1.34
C ASN A 52 3.79 4.59 0.80
N THR A 53 4.26 5.80 1.12
CA THR A 53 5.61 6.22 0.73
C THR A 53 6.68 5.64 1.65
N ILE A 54 7.82 5.32 1.05
CA ILE A 54 9.03 4.88 1.76
C ILE A 54 9.95 6.10 1.94
N PRO A 55 10.15 6.59 3.18
CA PRO A 55 11.06 7.70 3.45
C PRO A 55 12.49 7.35 3.03
N GLY A 56 13.21 8.32 2.45
CA GLY A 56 14.58 8.14 1.99
C GLY A 56 14.71 7.65 0.55
N LEU A 57 13.62 7.19 -0.10
CA LEU A 57 13.66 6.92 -1.53
C LEU A 57 13.62 8.21 -2.37
N PRO A 58 14.23 8.21 -3.57
CA PRO A 58 14.09 9.26 -4.57
C PRO A 58 12.64 9.50 -4.95
N GLU A 59 12.27 10.75 -5.29
CA GLU A 59 10.88 11.13 -5.56
C GLU A 59 10.17 10.21 -6.55
N GLY A 60 10.83 9.82 -7.65
CA GLY A 60 10.27 8.90 -8.65
C GLY A 60 10.03 7.46 -8.15
N ARG A 61 10.55 7.08 -6.98
CA ARG A 61 10.42 5.74 -6.39
C ARG A 61 9.66 5.73 -5.06
N ARG A 62 9.31 6.90 -4.51
CA ARG A 62 8.66 7.00 -3.18
C ARG A 62 7.36 6.23 -3.10
N SER A 63 6.61 6.14 -4.20
CA SER A 63 5.32 5.46 -4.26
C SER A 63 5.38 4.10 -4.96
N GLU A 64 6.55 3.46 -5.04
CA GLU A 64 6.65 2.12 -5.62
C GLU A 64 5.76 1.10 -4.93
N LEU A 65 5.53 1.21 -3.62
CA LEU A 65 4.59 0.33 -2.92
C LEU A 65 3.16 0.51 -3.43
N GLU A 66 2.75 1.76 -3.70
CA GLU A 66 1.43 2.04 -4.26
C GLU A 66 1.33 1.45 -5.67
N ALA A 67 2.29 1.77 -6.54
CA ALA A 67 2.27 1.38 -7.95
C ALA A 67 2.44 -0.14 -8.18
N LYS A 68 3.34 -0.79 -7.44
CA LYS A 68 3.71 -2.20 -7.67
C LYS A 68 2.91 -3.18 -6.82
N VAL A 69 2.26 -2.74 -5.73
CA VAL A 69 1.56 -3.63 -4.81
C VAL A 69 0.09 -3.24 -4.65
N MET A 70 -0.21 -2.01 -4.24
CA MET A 70 -1.59 -1.62 -3.92
C MET A 70 -2.47 -1.52 -5.17
N GLN A 71 -1.97 -0.88 -6.23
CA GLN A 71 -2.72 -0.72 -7.49
C GLN A 71 -3.08 -2.08 -8.14
N PRO A 72 -2.16 -3.06 -8.28
CA PRO A 72 -2.51 -4.38 -8.78
C PRO A 72 -3.55 -5.10 -7.92
N ILE A 73 -3.42 -5.05 -6.59
CA ILE A 73 -4.39 -5.65 -5.66
C ILE A 73 -5.77 -5.01 -5.83
N ASP A 74 -5.84 -3.67 -5.86
CA ASP A 74 -7.11 -2.97 -5.98
C ASP A 74 -7.75 -3.17 -7.36
N ALA A 75 -6.95 -3.27 -8.42
CA ALA A 75 -7.44 -3.53 -9.78
C ALA A 75 -8.05 -4.93 -9.92
N SER A 76 -7.42 -5.97 -9.35
CA SER A 76 -7.99 -7.32 -9.37
C SER A 76 -9.20 -7.44 -8.45
N ALA A 77 -9.14 -6.82 -7.27
CA ALA A 77 -10.24 -6.77 -6.31
C ALA A 77 -11.48 -6.06 -6.85
N ALA A 78 -11.32 -5.01 -7.67
CA ALA A 78 -12.45 -4.34 -8.30
C ALA A 78 -13.25 -5.28 -9.22
N LYS A 79 -12.55 -6.17 -9.94
CA LYS A 79 -13.20 -7.22 -10.76
C LYS A 79 -13.90 -8.24 -9.88
N ALA A 80 -13.21 -8.72 -8.83
CA ALA A 80 -13.78 -9.69 -7.90
C ALA A 80 -15.04 -9.14 -7.19
N LEU A 81 -15.02 -7.88 -6.76
CA LEU A 81 -16.16 -7.22 -6.14
C LEU A 81 -17.34 -7.09 -7.10
N HIS A 82 -17.09 -6.77 -8.37
CA HIS A 82 -18.13 -6.70 -9.38
C HIS A 82 -18.86 -8.05 -9.53
N LEU A 83 -18.11 -9.16 -9.59
CA LEU A 83 -18.68 -10.50 -9.61
C LEU A 83 -19.40 -10.85 -8.30
N LEU A 84 -18.87 -10.46 -7.14
CA LEU A 84 -19.54 -10.67 -5.84
C LEU A 84 -20.90 -9.97 -5.74
N LEU A 85 -21.09 -8.84 -6.41
CA LEU A 85 -22.32 -8.05 -6.35
C LEU A 85 -23.33 -8.42 -7.44
N HIS A 86 -22.87 -8.90 -8.59
CA HIS A 86 -23.69 -9.03 -9.80
C HIS A 86 -23.49 -10.33 -10.57
N GLY A 87 -22.50 -11.15 -10.22
CA GLY A 87 -22.16 -12.38 -10.92
C GLY A 87 -23.00 -13.57 -10.45
N GLU A 88 -22.99 -14.61 -11.27
CA GLU A 88 -23.62 -15.89 -10.98
C GLU A 88 -22.59 -16.86 -10.35
N PRO A 89 -23.02 -17.91 -9.63
CA PRO A 89 -22.11 -18.89 -9.02
C PRO A 89 -21.08 -19.49 -10.00
N ALA A 90 -21.43 -19.62 -11.29
CA ALA A 90 -20.54 -20.14 -12.32
C ALA A 90 -19.40 -19.18 -12.72
N ASP A 91 -19.52 -17.89 -12.41
CA ASP A 91 -18.49 -16.88 -12.72
C ASP A 91 -17.33 -16.90 -11.70
N PHE A 92 -17.50 -17.61 -10.57
CA PHE A 92 -16.49 -17.69 -9.52
C PHE A 92 -15.50 -18.80 -9.79
N ASN A 93 -14.21 -18.44 -9.76
CA ASN A 93 -13.11 -19.38 -9.78
C ASN A 93 -12.13 -19.09 -8.62
N VAL A 94 -11.12 -19.95 -8.48
CA VAL A 94 -10.13 -19.84 -7.41
C VAL A 94 -9.35 -18.52 -7.46
N ASP A 95 -9.12 -17.95 -8.64
CA ASP A 95 -8.37 -16.71 -8.81
C ASP A 95 -9.16 -15.51 -8.29
N ILE A 96 -10.45 -15.42 -8.63
CA ILE A 96 -11.36 -14.37 -8.14
C ILE A 96 -11.44 -14.39 -6.61
N LEU A 97 -11.57 -15.58 -6.01
CA LEU A 97 -11.60 -15.73 -4.55
C LEU A 97 -10.25 -15.35 -3.92
N SER A 98 -9.14 -15.70 -4.59
CA SER A 98 -7.79 -15.35 -4.14
C SER A 98 -7.55 -13.84 -4.18
N ASP A 99 -7.98 -13.17 -5.25
CA ASP A 99 -7.89 -11.72 -5.42
C ASP A 99 -8.72 -10.98 -4.36
N TRP A 100 -9.94 -11.43 -4.10
CA TRP A 100 -10.75 -10.88 -3.02
C TRP A 100 -10.11 -11.09 -1.65
N SER A 101 -9.55 -12.28 -1.40
CA SER A 101 -8.88 -12.58 -0.13
C SER A 101 -7.66 -11.69 0.09
N ARG A 102 -6.82 -11.48 -0.93
CA ARG A 102 -5.67 -10.55 -0.89
C ARG A 102 -6.12 -9.11 -0.63
N PHE A 103 -7.24 -8.70 -1.20
CA PHE A 103 -7.82 -7.39 -0.93
C PHE A 103 -8.24 -7.22 0.54
N ILE A 104 -8.96 -8.19 1.10
CA ILE A 104 -9.35 -8.16 2.52
C ILE A 104 -8.12 -8.13 3.43
N MET A 105 -7.12 -8.96 3.17
CA MET A 105 -5.87 -8.95 3.94
C MET A 105 -5.16 -7.60 3.85
N SER A 106 -5.06 -7.03 2.66
CA SER A 106 -4.40 -5.73 2.49
C SER A 106 -5.15 -4.60 3.19
N LEU A 107 -6.49 -4.63 3.33
CA LEU A 107 -7.22 -3.66 4.17
C LEU A 107 -6.73 -3.65 5.63
N VAL A 108 -6.41 -4.82 6.19
CA VAL A 108 -5.87 -4.96 7.55
C VAL A 108 -4.49 -4.32 7.66
N HIS A 109 -3.64 -4.50 6.65
CA HIS A 109 -2.25 -4.03 6.67
C HIS A 109 -2.10 -2.54 6.32
N ARG A 110 -3.01 -1.98 5.52
CA ARG A 110 -2.92 -0.61 5.03
C ARG A 110 -3.52 0.46 5.97
N HIS A 111 -4.11 0.06 7.11
CA HIS A 111 -4.61 1.02 8.08
C HIS A 111 -3.47 1.92 8.61
N PRO A 112 -3.64 3.25 8.72
CA PRO A 112 -2.55 4.17 9.05
C PRO A 112 -1.75 3.81 10.31
N GLN A 113 -2.45 3.34 11.36
CA GLN A 113 -1.80 2.90 12.60
C GLN A 113 -0.96 1.63 12.42
N LYS A 114 -1.45 0.66 11.62
CA LYS A 114 -0.72 -0.57 11.31
C LYS A 114 0.49 -0.26 10.43
N PHE A 115 0.34 0.64 9.47
CA PHE A 115 1.44 1.06 8.61
C PHE A 115 2.52 1.82 9.40
N ALA A 116 2.13 2.71 10.32
CA ALA A 116 3.05 3.40 11.22
C ALA A 116 3.81 2.40 12.11
N TRP A 117 3.11 1.43 12.70
CA TRP A 117 3.73 0.35 13.47
C TRP A 117 4.71 -0.48 12.62
N PHE A 118 4.32 -0.86 11.39
CA PHE A 118 5.19 -1.63 10.50
C PHE A 118 6.48 -0.87 10.14
N LYS A 119 6.39 0.43 9.84
CA LYS A 119 7.57 1.27 9.60
C LYS A 119 8.54 1.25 10.78
N GLU A 120 8.00 1.37 12.00
CA GLU A 120 8.80 1.35 13.22
C GLU A 120 9.44 -0.02 13.48
N GLU A 121 8.68 -1.11 13.30
CA GLU A 121 9.21 -2.46 13.47
C GLU A 121 10.26 -2.82 12.42
N VAL A 122 10.09 -2.42 11.16
CA VAL A 122 11.12 -2.57 10.12
C VAL A 122 12.39 -1.80 10.50
N ARG A 123 12.25 -0.57 11.01
CA ARG A 123 13.39 0.24 11.47
C ARG A 123 14.14 -0.45 12.62
N LYS A 124 13.42 -0.96 13.63
CA LYS A 124 14.01 -1.70 14.76
C LYS A 124 14.67 -2.99 14.30
N PHE A 125 13.98 -3.77 13.47
CA PHE A 125 14.50 -5.02 12.92
C PHE A 125 15.81 -4.77 12.18
N TYR A 126 15.84 -3.78 11.29
CA TYR A 126 17.04 -3.44 10.54
C TYR A 126 18.18 -3.01 11.47
N SER A 127 17.91 -2.12 12.42
CA SER A 127 18.91 -1.62 13.38
C SER A 127 19.51 -2.75 14.22
N ASN A 128 18.66 -3.64 14.75
CA ASN A 128 19.08 -4.74 15.63
C ASN A 128 19.78 -5.88 14.87
N ASN A 129 19.45 -6.08 13.60
CA ASN A 129 19.99 -7.18 12.80
C ASN A 129 21.03 -6.72 11.78
N ARG A 130 21.41 -5.44 11.73
CA ARG A 130 22.38 -4.91 10.78
C ARG A 130 23.67 -5.75 10.70
N PRO A 131 24.28 -6.22 11.82
CA PRO A 131 25.45 -7.10 11.74
C PRO A 131 25.16 -8.44 11.03
N LYS A 132 24.00 -9.04 11.26
CA LYS A 132 23.58 -10.30 10.62
C LYS A 132 23.25 -10.11 9.14
N ILE A 133 22.61 -8.99 8.79
CA ILE A 133 22.31 -8.62 7.40
C ILE A 133 23.63 -8.39 6.66
N LYS A 134 24.58 -7.65 7.26
CA LYS A 134 25.93 -7.48 6.71
C LYS A 134 26.66 -8.80 6.51
N ALA A 135 26.67 -9.67 7.52
CA ALA A 135 27.34 -10.98 7.41
C ALA A 135 26.70 -11.87 6.32
N THR A 136 25.37 -11.81 6.18
CA THR A 136 24.67 -12.49 5.09
C THR A 136 25.09 -11.92 3.75
N TYR A 137 25.10 -10.59 3.60
CA TYR A 137 25.52 -9.91 2.38
C TYR A 137 26.94 -10.30 1.97
N ASP A 138 27.91 -10.20 2.90
CA ASP A 138 29.30 -10.55 2.63
C ASP A 138 29.47 -12.02 2.18
N ARG A 139 28.59 -12.91 2.64
CA ARG A 139 28.60 -14.35 2.28
C ARG A 139 27.96 -14.63 0.93
N VAL A 140 26.93 -13.90 0.54
CA VAL A 140 26.11 -14.19 -0.66
C VAL A 140 26.33 -13.23 -1.81
N ARG A 141 27.06 -12.12 -1.60
CA ARG A 141 27.34 -11.16 -2.67
C ARG A 141 28.05 -11.85 -3.82
N THR A 142 27.69 -11.44 -5.02
CA THR A 142 28.33 -11.83 -6.28
C THR A 142 29.19 -10.67 -6.79
N ASP A 143 29.91 -10.91 -7.89
CA ASP A 143 30.70 -9.85 -8.54
C ASP A 143 29.84 -8.76 -9.18
N ALA A 144 28.52 -9.01 -9.36
CA ALA A 144 27.56 -8.02 -9.85
C ALA A 144 27.00 -7.12 -8.73
N ASP A 145 27.22 -7.48 -7.46
CA ASP A 145 26.75 -6.73 -6.31
C ASP A 145 27.79 -5.67 -5.88
N PRO A 146 27.36 -4.63 -5.14
CA PRO A 146 28.29 -3.66 -4.57
C PRO A 146 29.46 -4.30 -3.79
N PRO A 147 30.65 -3.70 -3.82
CA PRO A 147 31.83 -4.33 -3.23
C PRO A 147 31.77 -4.38 -1.70
N THR A 148 30.98 -3.49 -1.07
CA THR A 148 30.81 -3.45 0.38
C THR A 148 29.33 -3.39 0.78
N TYR A 149 29.03 -3.87 1.99
CA TYR A 149 27.69 -3.70 2.56
C TYR A 149 27.29 -2.23 2.72
N ALA A 150 28.25 -1.32 2.93
CA ALA A 150 27.95 0.12 3.00
C ALA A 150 27.51 0.66 1.63
N ASP A 151 28.16 0.21 0.54
CA ASP A 151 27.76 0.55 -0.83
C ASP A 151 26.42 -0.10 -1.19
N TYR A 152 26.16 -1.31 -0.70
CA TYR A 152 24.86 -1.95 -0.83
C TYR A 152 23.76 -1.19 -0.10
N GLU A 153 23.96 -0.83 1.17
CA GLU A 153 23.04 -0.01 1.95
C GLU A 153 22.80 1.36 1.30
N ALA A 154 23.85 1.98 0.74
CA ALA A 154 23.73 3.20 -0.05
C ALA A 154 22.96 2.97 -1.36
N SER A 155 23.13 1.83 -2.04
CA SER A 155 22.39 1.48 -3.26
C SER A 155 20.90 1.18 -3.01
N LEU A 156 20.55 0.80 -1.77
CA LEU A 156 19.15 0.70 -1.35
C LEU A 156 18.51 2.08 -1.11
N LEU A 157 19.32 3.12 -0.90
CA LEU A 157 18.90 4.50 -0.60
C LEU A 157 19.08 5.46 -1.81
N ILE A 158 19.84 5.07 -2.84
CA ILE A 158 20.16 5.85 -4.04
C ILE A 158 19.64 5.07 -5.26
N PRO A 159 18.96 5.67 -6.25
CA PRO A 159 18.44 4.91 -7.37
C PRO A 159 19.62 4.47 -8.26
N GLN A 160 19.77 3.16 -8.43
CA GLN A 160 20.49 2.63 -9.58
C GLN A 160 19.76 3.07 -10.84
N HIS A 161 20.38 4.00 -11.55
CA HIS A 161 20.07 4.28 -12.94
C HIS A 161 20.37 3.02 -13.75
N TYR A 162 19.33 2.36 -14.25
CA TYR A 162 19.46 1.55 -15.45
C TYR A 162 18.84 2.34 -16.60
N THR A 163 19.71 2.67 -17.56
CA THR A 163 19.42 3.18 -18.91
C THR A 163 18.44 2.29 -19.65
#